data_AF-S3X4D2-F1
#
_entry.id   AF-S3X4D2-F1
#
_cell.length_a   1.000
_cell.length_b   1.000
_cell.length_c   1.000
_cell.angle_alpha   90.00
_cell.angle_beta   90.00
_cell.angle_gamma   90.00
#
_symmetry.space_group_name_H-M   'P 1'
#
loop_
_entity.id
_entity.type
_entity.pdbx_description
1 polymer ?
#
loop_
_entity_poly.entity_id
_entity_poly.type
_entity_poly.pdbx_seq_one_letter_code
_entity_poly.pdbx_strand_id
1 'polypeptide(L)'
;MDDFEKDLADLLSRVPAPAYDPELIEETIMNTPSDNPRRPLIIVVVILSLLVIGMGVALMTREKGPIRAVDPHNSGTAQTSIPSVTSNSPTSSLSAQPSESITEPIPADTTASTPESPSSGPSADSDHTDPASAPTRVYNEKAYWNTGGAGQGYYFVSPSGNFLCGITEGSVGCQSKVPVAGMEQCGTNPRVRAAWVAWSPQTPISAECTTQGNYVTEQPGMVLDYGSELAAWDGVCASAPEGITCRSKTTGSRFTISTDGIQIHG
;
A
#
# COMPACT_ATOMS: atom_id res chain seq x y z
N MET A 1 0.82 -28.91 32.84
CA MET A 1 1.59 -28.02 31.94
C MET A 1 1.32 -28.53 30.56
N ASP A 2 0.11 -28.19 30.16
CA ASP A 2 -0.65 -28.78 29.08
C ASP A 2 -0.20 -28.14 27.76
N ASP A 3 -0.28 -28.87 26.65
CA ASP A 3 0.20 -28.43 25.34
C ASP A 3 -0.28 -27.03 24.93
N PHE A 4 -1.41 -26.57 25.49
CA PHE A 4 -1.93 -25.22 25.36
C PHE A 4 -0.99 -24.11 25.89
N GLU A 5 -0.31 -24.32 27.01
CA GLU A 5 0.67 -23.34 27.54
C GLU A 5 1.87 -23.20 26.61
N LYS A 6 2.29 -24.31 25.99
CA LYS A 6 3.41 -24.33 25.06
C LYS A 6 3.07 -23.66 23.74
N ASP A 7 1.88 -23.91 23.21
CA ASP A 7 1.39 -23.24 22.01
C ASP A 7 1.14 -21.75 22.26
N LEU A 8 0.67 -21.36 23.44
CA LEU A 8 0.50 -19.96 23.81
C LEU A 8 1.85 -19.24 23.97
N ALA A 9 2.84 -19.89 24.57
CA ALA A 9 4.19 -19.34 24.68
C ALA A 9 4.88 -19.21 23.32
N ASP A 10 4.70 -20.18 22.41
CA ASP A 10 5.24 -20.12 21.05
C ASP A 10 4.57 -19.01 20.23
N LEU A 11 3.25 -18.86 20.33
CA LEU A 11 2.50 -17.75 19.71
C LEU A 11 2.95 -16.39 20.24
N LEU A 12 3.13 -16.23 21.55
CA LEU A 12 3.57 -14.98 22.16
C LEU A 12 5.04 -14.65 21.83
N SER A 13 5.89 -15.65 21.61
CA SER A 13 7.29 -15.44 21.21
C SER A 13 7.47 -14.94 19.77
N ARG A 14 6.46 -15.18 18.92
CA ARG A 14 6.46 -14.76 17.51
C ARG A 14 5.85 -13.39 17.28
N VAL A 15 5.15 -12.83 18.27
CA VAL A 15 4.71 -11.44 18.23
C VAL A 15 5.93 -10.57 18.51
N PRO A 16 6.40 -9.75 17.54
CA PRO A 16 7.50 -8.82 17.81
C PRO A 16 7.09 -7.95 18.99
N ALA A 17 7.90 -7.92 20.05
CA ALA A 17 7.64 -7.09 21.22
C ALA A 17 7.30 -5.68 20.69
N PRO A 18 6.08 -5.16 20.93
CA PRO A 18 5.79 -3.80 20.52
C PRO A 18 6.83 -2.93 21.23
N ALA A 19 7.60 -2.16 20.47
CA ALA A 19 8.40 -1.09 21.01
C ALA A 19 7.41 -0.12 21.64
N TYR A 20 7.13 -0.34 22.92
CA TYR A 20 6.17 0.42 23.69
C TYR A 20 6.88 1.71 24.05
N ASP A 21 6.71 2.73 23.20
CA ASP A 21 7.23 4.06 23.48
C ASP A 21 6.18 4.80 24.31
N PRO A 22 6.41 5.00 25.63
CA PRO A 22 5.46 5.71 26.48
C PRO A 22 5.25 7.17 26.04
N GLU A 23 6.19 7.79 25.32
CA GLU A 23 6.04 9.17 24.83
C GLU A 23 4.96 9.27 23.74
N LEU A 24 4.83 8.25 22.89
CA LEU A 24 3.83 8.23 21.81
C LEU A 24 2.39 8.18 22.34
N ILE A 25 2.18 7.58 23.52
CA ILE A 25 0.86 7.45 24.16
C ILE A 25 0.45 8.79 24.77
N GLU A 26 1.36 9.48 25.45
CA GLU A 26 1.07 10.82 25.99
C GLU A 26 0.78 11.81 24.87
N GLU A 27 1.53 11.75 23.77
CA GLU A 27 1.32 12.61 22.61
C GLU A 27 -0.04 12.35 21.93
N THR A 28 -0.44 11.08 21.82
CA THR A 28 -1.74 10.71 21.24
C THR A 28 -2.91 11.19 22.11
N ILE A 29 -2.79 11.09 23.45
CA ILE A 29 -3.85 11.55 24.37
C ILE A 29 -3.94 13.08 24.40
N MET A 30 -2.80 13.78 24.37
CA MET A 30 -2.74 15.25 24.41
C MET A 30 -3.18 15.91 23.10
N ASN A 31 -2.89 15.29 21.95
CA ASN A 31 -3.24 15.85 20.63
C ASN A 31 -4.67 15.52 20.17
N THR A 32 -5.44 14.74 20.94
CA THR A 32 -6.84 14.48 20.58
C THR A 32 -7.71 15.70 20.93
N PRO A 33 -8.39 16.34 19.96
CA PRO A 33 -9.21 17.52 20.21
C PRO A 33 -10.32 17.22 21.22
N SER A 34 -10.55 18.14 22.17
CA SER A 34 -11.52 17.95 23.26
C SER A 34 -12.95 17.71 22.77
N ASP A 35 -13.28 18.18 21.57
CA ASP A 35 -14.62 18.11 20.98
C ASP A 35 -14.88 16.83 20.16
N ASN A 36 -13.92 15.90 20.13
CA ASN A 36 -14.11 14.64 19.41
C ASN A 36 -15.13 13.76 20.16
N PRO A 37 -16.30 13.42 19.58
CA PRO A 37 -17.32 12.60 20.25
C PRO A 37 -16.83 11.17 20.56
N ARG A 38 -15.71 10.74 19.96
CA ARG A 38 -15.08 9.44 20.20
C ARG A 38 -13.98 9.47 21.26
N ARG A 39 -13.64 10.63 21.80
CA ARG A 39 -12.64 10.77 22.88
C ARG A 39 -12.87 9.84 24.08
N PRO A 40 -14.10 9.65 24.62
CA PRO A 40 -14.30 8.70 25.72
C PRO A 40 -14.02 7.25 25.31
N LEU A 41 -14.33 6.87 24.07
CA LEU A 41 -14.08 5.52 23.57
C LEU A 41 -12.58 5.25 23.40
N ILE A 42 -11.83 6.22 22.86
CA ILE A 42 -10.37 6.12 22.71
C ILE A 42 -9.70 5.96 24.09
N ILE A 43 -10.11 6.76 25.08
CA ILE A 43 -9.59 6.66 26.46
C ILE A 43 -9.87 5.27 27.05
N VAL A 44 -11.08 4.74 26.88
CA VAL A 44 -11.45 3.40 27.39
C VAL A 44 -10.60 2.30 26.73
N VAL A 45 -10.36 2.37 25.41
CA VAL A 45 -9.54 1.40 24.69
C VAL A 45 -8.08 1.43 25.16
N VAL A 46 -7.52 2.62 25.38
CA VAL A 46 -6.14 2.77 25.89
C VAL A 46 -6.02 2.20 27.31
N ILE A 47 -6.97 2.52 28.20
CA ILE A 47 -6.98 2.00 29.58
C ILE A 47 -7.11 0.46 29.59
N LEU A 48 -8.02 -0.10 28.79
CA LEU A 48 -8.18 -1.55 28.70
C LEU A 48 -6.91 -2.24 28.18
N SER A 49 -6.25 -1.64 27.17
CA SER A 49 -4.99 -2.17 26.65
C SER A 49 -3.90 -2.18 27.71
N LEU A 50 -3.76 -1.09 28.48
CA LEU A 50 -2.82 -1.00 29.59
C LEU A 50 -3.10 -2.02 30.70
N LEU A 51 -4.38 -2.25 31.04
CA LEU A 51 -4.76 -3.26 32.03
C LEU A 51 -4.44 -4.69 31.59
N VAL A 52 -4.71 -5.03 30.32
CA VAL A 52 -4.40 -6.36 29.77
C VAL A 52 -2.90 -6.61 29.77
N ILE A 53 -2.11 -5.61 29.35
CA ILE A 53 -0.64 -5.70 29.36
C ILE A 53 -0.13 -5.84 30.81
N GLY A 54 -0.64 -5.02 31.74
CA GLY A 54 -0.27 -5.08 33.15
C GLY A 54 -0.58 -6.43 33.80
N MET A 55 -1.74 -7.02 33.51
CA MET A 55 -2.08 -8.37 33.96
C MET A 55 -1.16 -9.43 33.35
N GLY A 56 -0.81 -9.32 32.07
CA GLY A 56 0.13 -10.23 31.41
C GLY A 56 1.51 -10.24 32.08
N VAL A 57 2.06 -9.06 32.40
CA VAL A 57 3.34 -8.94 33.12
C VAL A 57 3.22 -9.47 34.55
N ALA A 58 2.15 -9.15 35.27
CA ALA A 58 1.94 -9.64 36.64
C ALA A 58 1.84 -11.17 36.70
N LEU A 59 1.16 -11.80 35.75
CA LEU A 59 1.07 -13.27 35.66
C LEU A 59 2.43 -13.91 35.32
N MET A 60 3.21 -13.31 34.41
CA MET A 60 4.56 -13.79 34.06
C MET A 60 5.56 -13.69 35.22
N THR A 61 5.38 -12.76 36.17
CA THR A 61 6.28 -12.61 37.32
C THR A 61 6.00 -13.54 38.49
N ARG A 62 4.90 -14.32 38.48
CA ARG A 62 4.45 -15.12 39.63
C ARG A 62 5.04 -16.53 39.73
N GLU A 63 5.86 -16.98 38.78
CA GLU A 63 6.39 -18.37 38.75
C GLU A 63 7.85 -18.58 39.20
N LYS A 64 8.58 -17.56 39.67
CA LYS A 64 9.89 -17.80 40.30
C LYS A 64 9.74 -18.13 41.79
N GLY A 65 9.47 -19.41 42.06
CA GLY A 65 9.65 -19.99 43.39
C GLY A 65 11.12 -19.90 43.86
N PRO A 66 11.38 -19.97 45.18
CA PRO A 66 12.71 -19.83 45.75
C PRO A 66 13.61 -21.00 45.32
N ILE A 67 14.63 -20.70 44.51
CA ILE A 67 15.66 -21.66 44.14
C ILE A 67 16.46 -21.99 45.40
N ARG A 68 16.38 -23.25 45.85
CA ARG A 68 17.27 -23.82 46.87
C ARG A 68 18.71 -23.68 46.38
N ALA A 69 19.55 -23.07 47.22
CA ALA A 69 20.99 -23.02 47.06
C ALA A 69 21.54 -24.45 46.94
N VAL A 70 22.23 -24.73 45.83
CA VAL A 70 23.07 -25.92 45.65
C VAL A 70 24.51 -25.43 45.60
N ASP A 71 25.33 -26.05 46.45
CA ASP A 71 26.74 -25.74 46.71
C ASP A 71 27.64 -25.73 45.46
N PRO A 72 28.72 -24.92 45.47
CA PRO A 72 29.67 -24.85 44.37
C PRO A 72 30.85 -25.80 44.60
N HIS A 73 30.98 -26.81 43.76
CA HIS A 73 32.27 -27.43 43.44
C HIS A 73 32.14 -28.13 42.09
N ASN A 74 32.78 -27.61 41.05
CA ASN A 74 33.84 -28.33 40.35
C ASN A 74 34.31 -27.54 39.11
N SER A 75 35.62 -27.54 38.95
CA SER A 75 36.42 -26.91 37.91
C SER A 75 36.19 -27.53 36.53
N GLY A 76 36.26 -26.71 35.47
CA GLY A 76 36.19 -27.21 34.09
C GLY A 76 36.46 -26.11 33.07
N THR A 77 37.74 -25.80 32.86
CA THR A 77 38.29 -25.03 31.74
C THR A 77 37.87 -25.59 30.38
N ALA A 78 37.29 -24.75 29.52
CA ALA A 78 37.36 -24.90 28.07
C ALA A 78 37.26 -23.52 27.40
N GLN A 79 38.40 -23.07 26.88
CA GLN A 79 38.50 -21.96 25.93
C GLN A 79 37.79 -22.35 24.63
N THR A 80 36.83 -21.54 24.19
CA THR A 80 36.37 -21.54 22.80
C THR A 80 36.57 -20.14 22.23
N SER A 81 37.55 -20.08 21.34
CA SER A 81 37.97 -18.94 20.53
C SER A 81 36.84 -18.40 19.66
N ILE A 82 36.66 -17.08 19.70
CA ILE A 82 35.74 -16.29 18.88
C ILE A 82 36.42 -16.01 17.53
N PRO A 83 35.81 -16.34 16.38
CA PRO A 83 36.26 -15.80 15.10
C PRO A 83 35.76 -14.36 14.94
N SER A 84 36.69 -13.42 14.89
CA SER A 84 36.47 -12.04 14.47
C SER A 84 36.10 -12.02 12.98
N VAL A 85 34.88 -11.59 12.66
CA VAL A 85 34.48 -11.32 11.27
C VAL A 85 34.83 -9.88 10.93
N THR A 86 35.77 -9.76 10.00
CA THR A 86 36.32 -8.53 9.44
C THR A 86 35.28 -7.76 8.63
N SER A 87 35.05 -6.50 9.00
CA SER A 87 34.36 -5.49 8.19
C SER A 87 35.12 -5.23 6.90
N ASN A 88 34.50 -5.50 5.75
CA ASN A 88 34.95 -4.98 4.47
C ASN A 88 34.04 -3.80 4.06
N SER A 89 34.65 -2.63 3.96
CA SER A 89 34.05 -1.39 3.45
C SER A 89 33.89 -1.47 1.92
N PRO A 90 32.82 -0.90 1.32
CA PRO A 90 32.71 -0.79 -0.12
C PRO A 90 33.57 0.35 -0.66
N THR A 91 34.51 0.00 -1.53
CA THR A 91 35.27 0.96 -2.36
C THR A 91 34.36 1.50 -3.46
N SER A 92 34.19 2.82 -3.47
CA SER A 92 33.60 3.59 -4.56
C SER A 92 34.48 3.49 -5.81
N SER A 93 33.91 3.09 -6.94
CA SER A 93 34.54 3.28 -8.26
C SER A 93 33.63 4.14 -9.14
N LEU A 94 34.00 5.41 -9.17
CA LEU A 94 33.62 6.42 -10.15
C LEU A 94 34.09 5.94 -11.54
N SER A 95 33.21 5.85 -12.53
CA SER A 95 33.63 5.67 -13.93
C SER A 95 32.82 6.58 -14.84
N ALA A 96 33.56 7.22 -15.72
CA ALA A 96 33.21 8.43 -16.45
C ALA A 96 32.45 8.15 -17.76
N GLN A 97 31.76 9.21 -18.19
CA GLN A 97 31.15 9.49 -19.49
C GLN A 97 31.97 9.02 -20.71
N PRO A 98 31.30 8.84 -21.86
CA PRO A 98 31.52 9.83 -22.92
C PRO A 98 30.24 10.47 -23.45
N SER A 99 30.33 11.78 -23.67
CA SER A 99 29.46 12.56 -24.54
C SER A 99 29.61 12.09 -25.98
N GLU A 100 28.50 11.85 -26.67
CA GLU A 100 28.44 11.98 -28.12
C GLU A 100 27.55 13.17 -28.49
N SER A 101 28.22 14.13 -29.12
CA SER A 101 27.68 15.30 -29.76
C SER A 101 27.41 14.94 -31.21
N ILE A 102 26.17 15.09 -31.68
CA ILE A 102 25.87 15.11 -33.11
C ILE A 102 25.04 16.37 -33.38
N THR A 103 25.70 17.30 -34.06
CA THR A 103 25.12 18.46 -34.72
C THR A 103 24.84 18.06 -36.16
N GLU A 104 23.62 18.24 -36.67
CA GLU A 104 23.44 18.53 -38.11
C GLU A 104 22.20 19.43 -38.35
N PRO A 105 22.25 20.38 -39.30
CA PRO A 105 21.23 21.42 -39.50
C PRO A 105 20.33 21.25 -40.75
N ILE A 106 19.08 21.76 -40.65
CA ILE A 106 18.29 22.58 -41.62
C ILE A 106 18.04 21.99 -43.05
N PRO A 107 16.77 21.90 -43.54
CA PRO A 107 16.11 23.08 -44.12
C PRO A 107 14.61 23.28 -43.82
N ALA A 108 14.28 24.57 -43.77
CA ALA A 108 12.93 25.10 -43.89
C ALA A 108 12.38 24.79 -45.29
N ASP A 109 11.10 24.42 -45.37
CA ASP A 109 10.32 24.79 -46.54
C ASP A 109 8.90 25.21 -46.21
N THR A 110 8.52 26.21 -46.97
CA THR A 110 7.32 27.05 -46.90
C THR A 110 6.15 26.35 -47.57
N THR A 111 4.95 26.35 -46.97
CA THR A 111 3.74 26.71 -47.75
C THR A 111 2.56 27.10 -46.85
N ALA A 112 2.14 28.35 -47.00
CA ALA A 112 0.85 28.87 -46.61
C ALA A 112 -0.20 28.53 -47.68
N SER A 113 -1.41 28.15 -47.25
CA SER A 113 -2.72 28.15 -47.94
C SER A 113 -3.71 27.49 -46.97
N THR A 114 -4.97 27.85 -46.72
CA THR A 114 -5.93 28.89 -47.13
C THR A 114 -7.13 28.66 -46.18
N PRO A 115 -7.87 29.69 -45.72
CA PRO A 115 -9.06 29.47 -44.91
C PRO A 115 -10.28 29.19 -45.81
N GLU A 116 -10.85 28.00 -45.72
CA GLU A 116 -12.19 27.71 -46.27
C GLU A 116 -13.13 27.20 -45.17
N SER A 117 -14.09 28.06 -44.87
CA SER A 117 -15.39 27.81 -44.26
C SER A 117 -16.40 28.47 -45.21
N PRO A 118 -17.67 28.06 -45.35
CA PRO A 118 -18.43 27.07 -44.58
C PRO A 118 -19.15 26.02 -45.47
N SER A 119 -19.61 24.91 -44.88
CA SER A 119 -20.75 24.21 -45.46
C SER A 119 -21.54 23.46 -44.39
N SER A 120 -22.65 24.08 -44.01
CA SER A 120 -23.74 23.47 -43.25
C SER A 120 -24.37 22.34 -44.07
N GLY A 121 -24.29 21.12 -43.56
CA GLY A 121 -25.06 19.97 -44.03
C GLY A 121 -25.77 19.32 -42.83
N PRO A 122 -27.10 19.21 -42.82
CA PRO A 122 -27.83 18.38 -41.87
C PRO A 122 -27.86 16.93 -42.37
N SER A 123 -28.06 15.97 -41.46
CA SER A 123 -28.15 14.50 -41.64
C SER A 123 -26.82 13.81 -41.27
N ALA A 124 -26.78 12.74 -40.47
CA ALA A 124 -27.82 11.90 -39.91
C ALA A 124 -27.39 11.46 -38.50
N ASP A 125 -28.40 11.26 -37.66
CA ASP A 125 -28.37 10.48 -36.43
C ASP A 125 -27.43 9.27 -36.60
N SER A 126 -26.19 9.41 -36.13
CA SER A 126 -25.35 8.26 -35.86
C SER A 126 -25.80 7.76 -34.51
N ASP A 127 -26.79 6.89 -34.59
CA ASP A 127 -27.18 5.91 -33.60
C ASP A 127 -25.87 5.27 -33.08
N HIS A 128 -25.27 5.93 -32.09
CA HIS A 128 -24.08 5.46 -31.40
C HIS A 128 -24.61 4.32 -30.55
N THR A 129 -24.67 3.15 -31.16
CA THR A 129 -24.95 1.89 -30.50
C THR A 129 -23.84 1.71 -29.49
N ASP A 130 -24.09 2.22 -28.28
CA ASP A 130 -23.29 2.02 -27.09
C ASP A 130 -22.95 0.53 -27.04
N PRO A 131 -21.68 0.11 -27.19
CA PRO A 131 -21.35 -1.30 -27.22
C PRO A 131 -21.84 -1.88 -25.90
N ALA A 132 -22.91 -2.68 -26.02
CA ALA A 132 -23.65 -3.27 -24.94
C ALA A 132 -22.67 -3.73 -23.87
N SER A 133 -22.73 -3.04 -22.72
CA SER A 133 -21.93 -3.33 -21.53
C SER A 133 -22.02 -4.84 -21.29
N ALA A 134 -20.94 -5.55 -21.63
CA ALA A 134 -20.84 -6.97 -21.40
C ALA A 134 -21.05 -7.20 -19.89
N PRO A 135 -21.68 -8.32 -19.50
CA PRO A 135 -22.00 -8.57 -18.10
C PRO A 135 -20.71 -8.53 -17.28
N THR A 136 -20.60 -7.52 -16.43
CA THR A 136 -19.58 -7.38 -15.41
C THR A 136 -19.53 -8.67 -14.61
N ARG A 137 -18.49 -9.49 -14.81
CA ARG A 137 -18.29 -10.67 -13.96
C ARG A 137 -17.92 -10.16 -12.57
N VAL A 138 -18.92 -10.13 -11.70
CA VAL A 138 -18.72 -9.93 -10.26
C VAL A 138 -17.99 -11.17 -9.75
N TYR A 139 -16.70 -11.00 -9.44
CA TYR A 139 -15.86 -12.08 -8.95
C TYR A 139 -16.23 -12.46 -7.50
N ASN A 140 -15.89 -13.70 -7.13
CA ASN A 140 -15.97 -14.18 -5.74
C ASN A 140 -15.01 -13.36 -4.87
N GLU A 141 -15.58 -12.41 -4.12
CA GLU A 141 -14.88 -11.47 -3.24
C GLU A 141 -13.86 -12.14 -2.31
N LYS A 142 -14.15 -13.36 -1.82
CA LYS A 142 -13.31 -14.02 -0.82
C LYS A 142 -11.89 -14.35 -1.32
N ALA A 143 -11.72 -14.58 -2.62
CA ALA A 143 -10.41 -14.87 -3.18
C ALA A 143 -9.46 -13.65 -3.14
N TYR A 144 -10.02 -12.44 -3.13
CA TYR A 144 -9.27 -11.18 -3.14
C TYR A 144 -8.96 -10.66 -1.74
N TRP A 145 -9.51 -11.29 -0.69
CA TRP A 145 -9.28 -10.89 0.69
C TRP A 145 -7.83 -11.13 1.11
N ASN A 146 -7.13 -10.07 1.53
CA ASN A 146 -5.72 -10.13 1.91
C ASN A 146 -5.37 -9.02 2.92
N THR A 147 -4.13 -9.03 3.40
CA THR A 147 -3.52 -7.97 4.20
C THR A 147 -2.43 -7.27 3.38
N GLY A 148 -2.50 -5.94 3.30
CA GLY A 148 -1.53 -5.09 2.63
C GLY A 148 -1.13 -3.88 3.47
N GLY A 149 -0.33 -2.97 2.90
CA GLY A 149 0.12 -1.76 3.61
C GLY A 149 -1.01 -0.88 4.15
N ALA A 150 -2.16 -0.86 3.47
CA ALA A 150 -3.37 -0.13 3.86
C ALA A 150 -4.29 -0.91 4.82
N GLY A 151 -3.82 -2.05 5.35
CA GLY A 151 -4.58 -2.90 6.29
C GLY A 151 -5.26 -4.09 5.63
N GLN A 152 -6.38 -4.55 6.22
CA GLN A 152 -7.17 -5.66 5.67
C GLN A 152 -8.15 -5.15 4.60
N GLY A 153 -8.30 -5.91 3.52
CA GLY A 153 -9.16 -5.51 2.41
C GLY A 153 -9.14 -6.47 1.24
N TYR A 154 -9.75 -6.04 0.14
CA TYR A 154 -9.72 -6.76 -1.12
C TYR A 154 -8.64 -6.16 -2.01
N TYR A 155 -7.63 -6.96 -2.33
CA TYR A 155 -6.46 -6.53 -3.09
C TYR A 155 -6.36 -7.30 -4.40
N PHE A 156 -5.96 -6.61 -5.45
CA PHE A 156 -5.74 -7.22 -6.76
C PHE A 156 -4.59 -6.57 -7.52
N VAL A 157 -4.13 -7.28 -8.54
CA VAL A 157 -3.14 -6.80 -9.50
C VAL A 157 -3.79 -6.75 -10.88
N SER A 158 -3.49 -5.72 -11.66
CA SER A 158 -3.86 -5.70 -13.07
C SER A 158 -3.25 -6.89 -13.82
N PRO A 159 -3.84 -7.43 -14.91
CA PRO A 159 -3.28 -8.55 -15.66
C PRO A 159 -1.86 -8.30 -16.21
N SER A 160 -1.53 -7.06 -16.55
CA SER A 160 -0.18 -6.65 -16.96
C SER A 160 0.85 -6.68 -15.81
N GLY A 161 0.41 -6.79 -14.55
CA GLY A 161 1.26 -6.68 -13.37
C GLY A 161 1.69 -5.25 -13.02
N ASN A 162 1.21 -4.25 -13.76
CA ASN A 162 1.65 -2.86 -13.65
C ASN A 162 1.01 -2.11 -12.48
N PHE A 163 -0.21 -2.46 -12.07
CA PHE A 163 -0.93 -1.76 -11.01
C PHE A 163 -1.32 -2.72 -9.89
N LEU A 164 -1.04 -2.29 -8.65
CA LEU A 164 -1.46 -2.93 -7.41
C LEU A 164 -2.59 -2.10 -6.81
N CYS A 165 -3.76 -2.68 -6.61
CA CYS A 165 -4.93 -1.94 -6.15
C CYS A 165 -5.56 -2.60 -4.93
N GLY A 166 -6.23 -1.79 -4.12
CA GLY A 166 -6.92 -2.23 -2.92
C GLY A 166 -8.19 -1.46 -2.67
N ILE A 167 -9.21 -2.18 -2.20
CA ILE A 167 -10.42 -1.65 -1.60
C ILE A 167 -10.38 -2.08 -0.13
N THR A 168 -10.26 -1.14 0.79
CA THR A 168 -10.32 -1.36 2.23
C THR A 168 -11.53 -0.62 2.81
N GLU A 169 -11.85 -0.84 4.08
CA GLU A 169 -12.91 -0.06 4.75
C GLU A 169 -12.57 1.44 4.80
N GLY A 170 -11.27 1.78 4.86
CA GLY A 170 -10.79 3.15 4.99
C GLY A 170 -10.37 3.83 3.69
N SER A 171 -10.15 3.10 2.60
CA SER A 171 -9.63 3.69 1.35
C SER A 171 -9.85 2.84 0.12
N VAL A 172 -9.86 3.47 -1.05
CA VAL A 172 -9.82 2.79 -2.35
C VAL A 172 -8.74 3.44 -3.18
N GLY A 173 -7.82 2.64 -3.73
CA GLY A 173 -6.70 3.19 -4.48
C GLY A 173 -5.87 2.17 -5.24
N CYS A 174 -4.88 2.70 -5.96
CA CYS A 174 -3.90 1.93 -6.72
C CYS A 174 -2.49 2.51 -6.58
N GLN A 175 -1.48 1.65 -6.72
CA GLN A 175 -0.06 1.97 -6.83
C GLN A 175 0.51 1.40 -8.12
N SER A 176 1.36 2.16 -8.79
CA SER A 176 2.04 1.72 -10.00
C SER A 176 3.35 0.98 -9.70
N LYS A 177 3.67 -0.01 -10.53
CA LYS A 177 4.98 -0.70 -10.64
C LYS A 177 5.73 -0.29 -11.91
N VAL A 178 5.20 0.66 -12.65
CA VAL A 178 5.76 1.22 -13.89
C VAL A 178 5.68 2.74 -13.86
N PRO A 179 6.46 3.46 -14.68
CA PRO A 179 6.29 4.91 -14.81
C PRO A 179 4.88 5.27 -15.27
N VAL A 180 4.35 6.36 -14.75
CA VAL A 180 3.05 6.94 -15.13
C VAL A 180 3.34 8.34 -15.66
N ALA A 181 2.86 8.66 -16.86
CA ALA A 181 3.09 9.96 -17.47
C ALA A 181 2.54 11.10 -16.58
N GLY A 182 3.27 12.21 -16.51
CA GLY A 182 2.99 13.32 -15.59
C GLY A 182 3.39 13.04 -14.13
N MET A 183 3.96 11.86 -13.84
CA MET A 183 4.46 11.46 -12.52
C MET A 183 5.85 10.81 -12.61
N GLU A 184 6.70 11.28 -13.51
CA GLU A 184 8.01 10.69 -13.84
C GLU A 184 8.98 10.70 -12.65
N GLN A 185 8.79 11.60 -11.69
CA GLN A 185 9.55 11.63 -10.44
C GLN A 185 9.21 10.48 -9.48
N CYS A 186 8.10 9.78 -9.72
CA CYS A 186 7.79 8.56 -9.02
C CYS A 186 8.65 7.42 -9.55
N GLY A 187 9.23 6.63 -8.64
CA GLY A 187 9.92 5.40 -9.04
C GLY A 187 8.93 4.32 -9.47
N THR A 188 9.47 3.13 -9.72
CA THR A 188 8.71 1.94 -10.12
C THR A 188 8.60 0.89 -9.01
N ASN A 189 9.23 1.13 -7.87
CA ASN A 189 9.18 0.22 -6.73
C ASN A 189 8.11 0.71 -5.73
N PRO A 190 6.99 -0.02 -5.57
CA PRO A 190 5.86 0.41 -4.75
C PRO A 190 6.20 0.53 -3.25
N ARG A 191 7.30 -0.08 -2.79
CA ARG A 191 7.79 0.04 -1.40
C ARG A 191 8.86 1.11 -1.19
N VAL A 192 9.28 1.81 -2.25
CA VAL A 192 10.33 2.84 -2.17
C VAL A 192 9.78 4.18 -2.60
N ARG A 193 9.22 4.25 -3.81
CA ARG A 193 8.59 5.45 -4.36
C ARG A 193 7.80 5.04 -5.60
N ALA A 194 6.50 5.23 -5.60
CA ALA A 194 5.64 4.90 -6.74
C ALA A 194 4.47 5.87 -6.88
N ALA A 195 3.98 6.00 -8.12
CA ALA A 195 2.74 6.73 -8.38
C ALA A 195 1.60 6.03 -7.64
N TRP A 196 0.81 6.81 -6.91
CA TRP A 196 -0.29 6.35 -6.10
C TRP A 196 -1.47 7.29 -6.28
N VAL A 197 -2.66 6.71 -6.34
CA VAL A 197 -3.92 7.44 -6.34
C VAL A 197 -4.91 6.72 -5.42
N ALA A 198 -5.61 7.47 -4.59
CA ALA A 198 -6.66 6.93 -3.74
C ALA A 198 -7.66 7.98 -3.29
N TRP A 199 -8.79 7.52 -2.76
CA TRP A 199 -9.66 8.31 -1.88
C TRP A 199 -9.92 7.58 -0.56
N SER A 200 -10.41 8.33 0.42
CA SER A 200 -10.97 7.80 1.67
C SER A 200 -12.30 8.49 1.95
N PRO A 201 -13.12 8.00 2.91
CA PRO A 201 -14.35 8.69 3.28
C PRO A 201 -14.15 10.13 3.79
N GLN A 202 -12.94 10.47 4.25
CA GLN A 202 -12.61 11.79 4.81
C GLN A 202 -11.77 12.66 3.88
N THR A 203 -11.20 12.10 2.81
CA THR A 203 -10.28 12.82 1.92
C THR A 203 -10.69 12.67 0.46
N PRO A 204 -10.66 13.76 -0.33
CA PRO A 204 -10.90 13.68 -1.76
C PRO A 204 -9.85 12.79 -2.45
N ILE A 205 -10.10 12.46 -3.73
CA ILE A 205 -9.13 11.73 -4.54
C ILE A 205 -7.81 12.52 -4.59
N SER A 206 -6.72 11.87 -4.18
CA SER A 206 -5.36 12.42 -4.25
C SER A 206 -4.50 11.54 -5.14
N ALA A 207 -3.60 12.16 -5.90
CA ALA A 207 -2.60 11.49 -6.73
C ALA A 207 -1.21 12.07 -6.42
N GLU A 208 -0.29 11.23 -5.95
CA GLU A 208 1.06 11.64 -5.54
C GLU A 208 2.06 10.47 -5.59
N CYS A 209 3.34 10.75 -5.38
CA CYS A 209 4.33 9.69 -5.18
C CYS A 209 4.35 9.26 -3.71
N THR A 210 4.13 7.98 -3.43
CA THR A 210 4.17 7.44 -2.07
C THR A 210 5.33 6.47 -1.87
N THR A 211 5.79 6.34 -0.63
CA THR A 211 6.84 5.40 -0.20
C THR A 211 6.29 4.23 0.62
N GLN A 212 4.99 4.22 0.94
CA GLN A 212 4.43 3.37 2.00
C GLN A 212 3.97 1.98 1.57
N GLY A 213 4.02 1.63 0.26
CA GLY A 213 3.58 0.31 -0.20
C GLY A 213 2.13 -0.05 0.16
N ASN A 214 1.24 0.94 0.24
CA ASN A 214 -0.17 0.84 0.62
C ASN A 214 -0.91 -0.38 0.04
N TYR A 215 -0.69 -0.72 -1.24
CA TYR A 215 -1.40 -1.83 -1.89
C TYR A 215 -0.48 -3.01 -2.22
N VAL A 216 0.70 -3.05 -1.61
CA VAL A 216 1.56 -4.23 -1.64
C VAL A 216 1.11 -5.20 -0.55
N THR A 217 0.78 -6.42 -0.94
CA THR A 217 0.32 -7.49 -0.04
C THR A 217 1.44 -8.45 0.35
N GLU A 218 1.23 -9.23 1.41
CA GLU A 218 2.16 -10.29 1.85
C GLU A 218 2.13 -11.51 0.93
N GLN A 219 0.92 -11.94 0.58
CA GLN A 219 0.69 -12.97 -0.44
C GLN A 219 0.57 -12.32 -1.82
N PRO A 220 0.95 -12.99 -2.91
CA PRO A 220 0.76 -12.45 -4.25
C PRO A 220 -0.70 -12.06 -4.44
N GLY A 221 -0.95 -10.79 -4.79
CA GLY A 221 -2.30 -10.30 -5.05
C GLY A 221 -2.94 -11.08 -6.20
N MET A 222 -4.25 -11.32 -6.08
CA MET A 222 -5.01 -11.99 -7.15
C MET A 222 -5.07 -11.10 -8.38
N VAL A 223 -5.00 -11.70 -9.56
CA VAL A 223 -5.17 -10.95 -10.82
C VAL A 223 -6.65 -10.69 -11.06
N LEU A 224 -7.01 -9.43 -11.32
CA LEU A 224 -8.36 -9.05 -11.76
C LEU A 224 -8.36 -8.94 -13.29
N ASP A 225 -8.96 -9.91 -13.98
CA ASP A 225 -8.98 -9.98 -15.44
C ASP A 225 -9.54 -8.70 -16.09
N TYR A 226 -9.04 -8.40 -17.30
CA TYR A 226 -9.59 -7.30 -18.10
C TYR A 226 -11.08 -7.51 -18.40
N GLY A 227 -11.85 -6.42 -18.35
CA GLY A 227 -13.30 -6.43 -18.47
C GLY A 227 -14.04 -6.86 -17.19
N SER A 228 -13.32 -7.07 -16.09
CA SER A 228 -13.91 -7.46 -14.80
C SER A 228 -13.92 -6.32 -13.80
N GLU A 229 -14.83 -6.41 -12.84
CA GLU A 229 -14.91 -5.46 -11.72
C GLU A 229 -14.80 -6.18 -10.39
N LEU A 230 -14.18 -5.50 -9.43
CA LEU A 230 -14.19 -5.85 -8.02
C LEU A 230 -14.89 -4.73 -7.25
N ALA A 231 -15.93 -5.10 -6.50
CA ALA A 231 -16.72 -4.17 -5.72
C ALA A 231 -16.71 -4.59 -4.25
N ALA A 232 -16.38 -3.66 -3.36
CA ALA A 232 -16.43 -3.86 -1.91
C ALA A 232 -16.64 -2.51 -1.20
N TRP A 233 -17.29 -2.51 -0.04
CA TRP A 233 -17.64 -1.28 0.70
C TRP A 233 -18.20 -0.17 -0.22
N ASP A 234 -17.55 0.97 -0.31
CA ASP A 234 -17.90 2.10 -1.17
C ASP A 234 -17.16 2.11 -2.51
N GLY A 235 -16.22 1.19 -2.75
CA GLY A 235 -15.42 1.12 -3.98
C GLY A 235 -15.95 0.15 -5.02
N VAL A 236 -15.84 0.53 -6.29
CA VAL A 236 -15.90 -0.38 -7.44
C VAL A 236 -14.70 -0.09 -8.32
N CYS A 237 -13.84 -1.08 -8.56
CA CYS A 237 -12.70 -0.96 -9.46
C CYS A 237 -12.85 -1.90 -10.65
N ALA A 238 -12.73 -1.35 -11.86
CA ALA A 238 -12.74 -2.05 -13.13
C ALA A 238 -11.32 -2.16 -13.68
N SER A 239 -10.98 -3.35 -14.18
CA SER A 239 -9.71 -3.62 -14.85
C SER A 239 -9.89 -3.61 -16.37
N ALA A 240 -9.11 -2.80 -17.08
CA ALA A 240 -9.15 -2.70 -18.54
C ALA A 240 -7.73 -2.62 -19.14
N PRO A 241 -7.54 -2.96 -20.42
CA PRO A 241 -6.23 -2.85 -21.09
C PRO A 241 -5.61 -1.45 -21.00
N GLU A 242 -6.46 -0.43 -21.04
CA GLU A 242 -6.09 0.98 -20.94
C GLU A 242 -5.80 1.45 -19.51
N GLY A 243 -6.10 0.68 -18.47
CA GLY A 243 -5.85 1.07 -17.08
C GLY A 243 -6.83 0.49 -16.07
N ILE A 244 -6.71 0.94 -14.81
CA ILE A 244 -7.66 0.62 -13.74
C ILE A 244 -8.50 1.85 -13.45
N THR A 245 -9.83 1.69 -13.46
CA THR A 245 -10.77 2.74 -13.08
C THR A 245 -11.47 2.38 -11.79
N CYS A 246 -11.38 3.22 -10.77
CA CYS A 246 -12.11 3.03 -9.51
C CYS A 246 -13.11 4.17 -9.30
N ARG A 247 -14.33 3.84 -8.85
CA ARG A 247 -15.40 4.79 -8.52
C ARG A 247 -15.95 4.58 -7.11
N SER A 248 -16.33 5.68 -6.47
CA SER A 248 -17.15 5.66 -5.26
C SER A 248 -18.61 5.38 -5.63
N LYS A 249 -19.25 4.46 -4.92
CA LYS A 249 -20.70 4.18 -5.07
C LYS A 249 -21.53 5.32 -4.48
N THR A 250 -21.01 5.99 -3.45
CA THR A 250 -21.72 7.03 -2.71
C THR A 250 -21.59 8.40 -3.36
N THR A 251 -20.37 8.83 -3.71
CA THR A 251 -20.14 10.18 -4.24
C THR A 251 -20.17 10.23 -5.77
N GLY A 252 -19.99 9.09 -6.45
CA GLY A 252 -19.81 9.04 -7.90
C GLY A 252 -18.43 9.50 -8.39
N SER A 253 -17.59 10.02 -7.48
CA SER A 253 -16.21 10.41 -7.79
C SER A 253 -15.42 9.19 -8.27
N ARG A 254 -14.56 9.39 -9.26
CA ARG A 254 -13.79 8.31 -9.89
C ARG A 254 -12.39 8.76 -10.26
N PHE A 255 -11.47 7.81 -10.29
CA PHE A 255 -10.18 7.98 -10.94
C PHE A 255 -9.89 6.86 -11.92
N THR A 256 -9.03 7.14 -12.89
CA THR A 256 -8.41 6.14 -13.76
C THR A 256 -6.90 6.30 -13.67
N ILE A 257 -6.19 5.20 -13.45
CA ILE A 257 -4.73 5.13 -13.50
C ILE A 257 -4.29 4.24 -14.67
N SER A 258 -3.37 4.75 -15.47
CA SER A 258 -2.74 4.04 -16.58
C SER A 258 -1.27 4.44 -16.71
N THR A 259 -0.56 3.88 -17.69
CA THR A 259 0.79 4.36 -18.04
C THR A 259 0.77 5.77 -18.62
N ASP A 260 -0.35 6.19 -19.20
CA ASP A 260 -0.50 7.47 -19.89
C ASP A 260 -0.92 8.61 -18.93
N GLY A 261 -1.18 8.30 -17.66
CA GLY A 261 -1.42 9.29 -16.62
C GLY A 261 -2.46 8.87 -15.59
N ILE A 262 -2.84 9.83 -14.75
CA ILE A 262 -3.93 9.69 -13.77
C ILE A 262 -5.01 10.72 -14.10
N GLN A 263 -6.23 10.24 -14.30
CA GLN A 263 -7.41 11.07 -14.54
C GLN A 263 -8.30 11.03 -13.31
N ILE A 264 -8.76 12.20 -12.84
CA ILE A 264 -9.61 12.33 -11.66
C ILE A 264 -10.90 13.06 -12.07
N HIS A 265 -12.04 12.51 -11.69
CA HIS A 265 -13.36 13.14 -11.88
C HIS A 265 -14.08 13.17 -10.52
N GLY A 266 -14.40 14.39 -10.07
CA GLY A 266 -15.07 14.66 -8.79
C GLY A 266 -16.56 14.43 -8.84
#